data_AF-A0AA35QC54-F1
#
_entry.id   AF-A0AA35QC54-F1
#
_cell.length_a   1.000
_cell.length_b   1.000
_cell.length_c   1.000
_cell.angle_alpha   90.00
_cell.angle_beta   90.00
_cell.angle_gamma   90.00
#
_symmetry.space_group_name_H-M   'P 1'
#
loop_
_entity.id
_entity.type
_entity.pdbx_description
1 polymer ?
#
loop_
_entity_poly.entity_id
_entity_poly.type
_entity_poly.pdbx_seq_one_letter_code
_entity_poly.pdbx_strand_id
1 'polypeptide(L)'
;MADRETTPGPTNPLLLREIVAEVMKWIDIDHWFSHEVYSGKLDEYDEPELLATYGKDGVLARCCCVNRLWFEEAAPLLWAKPTQFTFASDQTLSKMFDQLNVSRRQMYANFIKEAVIAGVPPDEAFENDEPLKGLEFPKLESVDLPLAGWGESEYIPRIRNHQVRTLAIDPSFDIYPDTYRVMQDEMGSILEQIPDIFPDLENVDIIDSCLVAPGAIEKCESRLPKLRYINRGPAIVGNGYPASRT
;
A
#
# COMPACT_ATOMS: atom_id res chain seq x y z
N MET A 1 56.30 -35.08 -3.55
CA MET A 1 54.85 -34.79 -3.66
C MET A 1 54.67 -33.39 -3.11
N ALA A 2 54.53 -32.40 -3.99
CA ALA A 2 54.27 -31.03 -3.59
C ALA A 2 52.75 -30.84 -3.60
N ASP A 3 52.18 -30.54 -2.43
CA ASP A 3 50.81 -30.08 -2.30
C ASP A 3 50.68 -28.79 -3.11
N ARG A 4 49.86 -28.84 -4.16
CA ARG A 4 49.42 -27.63 -4.85
C ARG A 4 48.45 -26.92 -3.91
N GLU A 5 48.91 -25.85 -3.28
CA GLU A 5 48.03 -24.81 -2.75
C GLU A 5 47.13 -24.33 -3.89
N THR A 6 45.87 -24.78 -3.85
CA THR A 6 44.80 -24.17 -4.63
C THR A 6 44.54 -22.78 -4.06
N THR A 7 45.19 -21.77 -4.63
CA THR A 7 44.79 -20.38 -4.45
C THR A 7 43.31 -20.26 -4.82
N PRO A 8 42.42 -19.79 -3.92
CA PRO A 8 41.03 -19.57 -4.27
C PRO A 8 41.00 -18.56 -5.42
N GLY A 9 40.36 -18.94 -6.52
CA GLY A 9 40.19 -18.05 -7.67
C GLY A 9 39.46 -16.76 -7.28
N PRO A 10 39.55 -15.70 -8.09
CA PRO A 10 38.93 -14.42 -7.78
C PRO A 10 37.44 -14.61 -7.50
N THR A 11 37.01 -14.23 -6.30
CA THR A 11 35.60 -14.22 -5.93
C THR A 11 34.91 -13.21 -6.83
N ASN A 12 33.92 -13.65 -7.61
CA ASN A 12 33.13 -12.75 -8.44
C ASN A 12 32.50 -11.68 -7.51
N PRO A 13 32.82 -10.38 -7.68
CA PRO A 13 32.32 -9.32 -6.81
C PRO A 13 30.79 -9.28 -6.72
N LEU A 14 30.08 -9.73 -7.77
CA LEU A 14 28.61 -9.80 -7.80
C LEU A 14 28.01 -10.95 -6.97
N LEU A 15 28.87 -11.75 -6.32
CA LEU A 15 28.51 -12.74 -5.31
C LEU A 15 28.84 -12.26 -3.88
N LEU A 16 29.43 -11.07 -3.73
CA LEU A 16 29.69 -10.47 -2.42
C LEU A 16 28.45 -9.70 -1.97
N ARG A 17 27.92 -10.04 -0.80
CA ARG A 17 26.70 -9.45 -0.25
C ARG A 17 26.78 -7.93 -0.13
N GLU A 18 27.91 -7.41 0.37
CA GLU A 18 28.14 -5.96 0.50
C GLU A 18 28.06 -5.21 -0.84
N ILE A 19 28.56 -5.82 -1.92
CA ILE A 19 28.49 -5.23 -3.26
C ILE A 19 27.06 -5.24 -3.78
N VAL A 20 26.34 -6.36 -3.61
CA VAL A 20 24.94 -6.47 -4.04
C VAL A 20 24.04 -5.50 -3.25
N ALA A 21 24.22 -5.41 -1.93
CA ALA A 21 23.47 -4.49 -1.08
C ALA A 21 23.71 -3.02 -1.48
N GLU A 22 24.95 -2.66 -1.80
CA GLU A 22 25.26 -1.32 -2.29
C GLU A 22 24.55 -1.07 -3.63
N VAL A 23 24.61 -2.00 -4.60
CA VAL A 23 23.86 -1.89 -5.87
C VAL A 23 22.36 -1.66 -5.64
N MET A 24 21.74 -2.39 -4.71
CA MET A 24 20.32 -2.19 -4.38
C MET A 24 20.04 -0.79 -3.83
N LYS A 25 20.93 -0.26 -3.00
CA LYS A 25 20.84 1.11 -2.50
C LYS A 25 20.92 2.14 -3.63
N TRP A 26 21.79 1.94 -4.62
CA TRP A 26 21.86 2.81 -5.80
C TRP A 26 20.54 2.78 -6.59
N ILE A 27 19.97 1.60 -6.81
CA ILE A 27 18.67 1.44 -7.49
C ILE A 27 17.55 2.17 -6.73
N ASP A 28 17.54 2.08 -5.39
CA ASP A 28 16.54 2.72 -4.55
C ASP A 28 16.62 4.26 -4.59
N ILE A 29 17.85 4.81 -4.64
CA ILE A 29 18.11 6.25 -4.73
C ILE A 29 17.83 6.81 -6.13
N ASP A 30 18.22 6.10 -7.19
CA ASP A 30 18.13 6.61 -8.58
C ASP A 30 16.68 6.86 -9.02
N HIS A 31 15.72 6.15 -8.42
CA HIS A 31 14.28 6.41 -8.60
C HIS A 31 13.88 7.86 -8.27
N TRP A 32 14.54 8.52 -7.32
CA TRP A 32 14.24 9.91 -6.98
C TRP A 32 14.70 10.90 -8.04
N PHE A 33 15.72 10.57 -8.83
CA PHE A 33 16.28 11.47 -9.85
C PHE A 33 15.53 11.41 -11.18
N SER A 34 14.92 10.28 -11.54
CA SER A 34 14.28 10.11 -12.84
C SER A 34 12.98 10.92 -12.98
N HIS A 35 12.21 11.11 -11.90
CA HIS A 35 10.97 11.88 -11.92
C HIS A 35 11.19 13.39 -12.19
N GLU A 36 12.32 13.97 -11.80
CA GLU A 36 12.63 15.38 -12.09
C GLU A 36 13.14 15.59 -13.53
N VAL A 37 13.87 14.62 -14.08
CA VAL A 37 14.52 14.73 -15.40
C VAL A 37 13.58 14.38 -16.56
N TYR A 38 12.59 13.50 -16.35
CA TYR A 38 11.63 13.07 -17.37
C TYR A 38 10.31 13.86 -17.42
N SER A 39 10.25 15.04 -16.78
CA SER A 39 9.14 16.00 -16.99
C SER A 39 9.09 16.59 -18.42
N GLY A 40 10.05 16.23 -19.28
CA GLY A 40 10.09 16.59 -20.69
C GLY A 40 9.66 15.46 -21.63
N LYS A 41 8.38 15.44 -21.99
CA LYS A 41 7.84 14.81 -23.23
C LYS A 41 8.22 13.34 -23.47
N LEU A 42 7.73 12.43 -22.64
CA LEU A 42 7.39 11.10 -23.15
C LEU A 42 5.95 11.16 -23.65
N ASP A 43 5.70 10.66 -24.86
CA ASP A 43 4.33 10.50 -25.35
C ASP A 43 3.63 9.49 -24.45
N GLU A 44 2.41 9.84 -24.00
CA GLU A 44 1.56 9.16 -23.00
C GLU A 44 1.32 7.65 -23.26
N TYR A 45 1.74 7.15 -24.44
CA TYR A 45 1.56 5.79 -24.92
C TYR A 45 2.78 4.86 -24.75
N ASP A 46 4.00 5.38 -24.62
CA ASP A 46 5.23 4.58 -24.46
C ASP A 46 5.70 4.45 -22.99
N GLU A 47 5.11 5.24 -22.09
CA GLU A 47 5.43 5.26 -20.65
C GLU A 47 5.26 3.91 -19.94
N PRO A 48 4.18 3.13 -20.15
CA PRO A 48 3.93 1.95 -19.32
C PRO A 48 4.97 0.84 -19.50
N GLU A 49 5.41 0.57 -20.73
CA GLU A 49 6.36 -0.51 -21.02
C GLU A 49 7.79 -0.12 -20.65
N LEU A 50 8.18 1.14 -20.84
CA LEU A 50 9.47 1.67 -20.42
C LEU A 50 9.59 1.79 -18.90
N LEU A 51 8.54 2.19 -18.18
CA LEU A 51 8.53 2.23 -16.71
C LEU A 51 8.48 0.81 -16.12
N ALA A 52 7.66 -0.09 -16.66
CA ALA A 52 7.63 -1.49 -16.24
C ALA A 52 8.96 -2.20 -16.50
N THR A 53 9.67 -1.79 -17.55
CA THR A 53 10.98 -2.38 -17.88
C THR A 53 12.10 -1.67 -17.13
N TYR A 54 12.31 -0.37 -17.27
CA TYR A 54 13.49 0.33 -16.76
C TYR A 54 13.25 1.15 -15.49
N GLY A 55 12.02 1.24 -15.01
CA GLY A 55 11.71 1.80 -13.70
C GLY A 55 12.27 0.92 -12.57
N LYS A 56 12.32 1.50 -11.36
CA LYS A 56 12.84 0.85 -10.16
C LYS A 56 12.31 -0.57 -9.98
N ASP A 57 10.99 -0.73 -10.05
CA ASP A 57 10.35 -2.01 -9.80
C ASP A 57 10.69 -3.04 -10.89
N GLY A 58 10.76 -2.62 -12.15
CA GLY A 58 11.22 -3.45 -13.26
C GLY A 58 12.68 -3.93 -13.10
N VAL A 59 13.56 -3.04 -12.63
CA VAL A 59 14.96 -3.37 -12.34
C VAL A 59 15.07 -4.33 -11.16
N LEU A 60 14.37 -4.07 -10.06
CA LEU A 60 14.35 -4.93 -8.87
C LEU A 60 13.76 -6.31 -9.19
N ALA A 61 12.69 -6.39 -10.00
CA ALA A 61 12.11 -7.65 -10.44
C ALA A 61 13.11 -8.50 -11.23
N ARG A 62 13.93 -7.89 -12.10
CA ARG A 62 15.02 -8.62 -12.78
C ARG A 62 16.12 -9.05 -11.83
N CYS A 63 16.47 -8.22 -10.84
CA CYS A 63 17.44 -8.58 -9.81
C CYS A 63 17.01 -9.84 -9.05
N CYS A 64 15.72 -9.96 -8.71
CA CYS A 64 15.15 -11.16 -8.08
C CYS A 64 15.39 -12.45 -8.89
N CYS A 65 15.61 -12.37 -10.20
CA CYS A 65 15.80 -13.52 -11.08
C CYS A 65 17.26 -13.93 -11.27
N VAL A 66 18.24 -13.19 -10.75
CA VAL A 66 19.67 -13.45 -11.01
C VAL A 66 20.16 -14.68 -10.24
N ASN A 67 20.06 -14.65 -8.90
CA ASN A 67 20.40 -15.76 -8.01
C ASN A 67 19.79 -15.49 -6.61
N ARG A 68 19.96 -16.45 -5.67
CA ARG A 68 19.41 -16.33 -4.32
C ARG A 68 19.85 -15.08 -3.57
N LEU A 69 21.13 -14.70 -3.67
CA LEU A 69 21.66 -13.52 -2.97
C LEU A 69 20.98 -12.24 -3.48
N TRP A 70 20.86 -12.10 -4.80
CA TRP A 70 20.19 -10.94 -5.40
C TRP A 70 18.70 -10.89 -5.06
N PHE A 71 18.04 -12.05 -5.03
CA PHE A 71 16.66 -12.15 -4.57
C PHE A 71 16.51 -11.69 -3.11
N GLU A 72 17.36 -12.16 -2.21
CA GLU A 72 17.30 -11.83 -0.77
C GLU A 72 17.48 -10.33 -0.52
N GLU A 73 18.23 -9.62 -1.36
CA GLU A 73 18.45 -8.17 -1.26
C GLU A 73 17.41 -7.33 -2.03
N ALA A 74 16.95 -7.79 -3.20
CA ALA A 74 16.02 -7.04 -4.05
C ALA A 74 14.54 -7.19 -3.65
N ALA A 75 14.12 -8.40 -3.26
CA ALA A 75 12.72 -8.67 -2.95
C ALA A 75 12.16 -7.80 -1.81
N PRO A 76 12.90 -7.54 -0.71
CA PRO A 76 12.40 -6.64 0.34
C PRO A 76 12.14 -5.21 -0.14
N LEU A 77 12.87 -4.73 -1.14
CA LEU A 77 12.69 -3.39 -1.70
C LEU A 77 11.53 -3.34 -2.67
N LEU A 78 11.44 -4.34 -3.56
CA LEU A 78 10.36 -4.47 -4.53
C LEU A 78 9.00 -4.60 -3.84
N TRP A 79 8.94 -5.38 -2.76
CA TRP A 79 7.71 -5.69 -2.04
C TRP A 79 7.45 -4.77 -0.84
N ALA A 80 8.25 -3.71 -0.64
CA ALA A 80 8.04 -2.78 0.47
C ALA A 80 6.73 -2.00 0.32
N LYS A 81 6.39 -1.60 -0.92
CA LYS A 81 5.19 -0.81 -1.28
C LYS A 81 4.59 -1.33 -2.58
N PRO A 82 4.06 -2.57 -2.60
CA PRO A 82 3.75 -3.24 -3.86
C PRO A 82 2.42 -2.76 -4.48
N THR A 83 1.60 -2.05 -3.70
CA THR A 83 0.26 -1.57 -4.09
C THR A 83 0.32 -0.11 -4.54
N GLN A 84 -0.56 0.26 -5.46
CA GLN A 84 -0.76 1.64 -5.89
C GLN A 84 -2.23 1.87 -6.22
N PHE A 85 -2.79 2.98 -5.77
CA PHE A 85 -4.14 3.40 -6.15
C PHE A 85 -4.02 4.62 -7.05
N THR A 86 -4.44 4.50 -8.30
CA THR A 86 -4.51 5.60 -9.27
C THR A 86 -5.82 5.52 -10.04
N PHE A 87 -6.18 6.61 -10.74
CA PHE A 87 -7.34 6.60 -11.66
C PHE A 87 -7.27 5.51 -12.75
N ALA A 88 -6.07 5.01 -13.07
CA ALA A 88 -5.85 4.01 -14.11
C ALA A 88 -5.59 2.59 -13.57
N SER A 89 -5.31 2.44 -12.27
CA SER A 89 -4.95 1.16 -11.66
C SER A 89 -5.43 1.05 -10.22
N ASP A 90 -6.17 -0.03 -9.95
CA ASP A 90 -6.64 -0.36 -8.62
C ASP A 90 -5.90 -1.58 -8.09
N GLN A 91 -4.63 -1.39 -7.73
CA GLN A 91 -3.75 -2.43 -7.22
C GLN A 91 -3.84 -2.48 -5.69
N THR A 92 -4.97 -2.95 -5.17
CA THR A 92 -5.15 -3.18 -3.73
C THR A 92 -4.38 -4.41 -3.26
N LEU A 93 -4.16 -4.49 -1.96
CA LEU A 93 -3.52 -5.64 -1.32
C LEU A 93 -4.27 -6.95 -1.64
N SER A 94 -5.60 -6.98 -1.56
CA SER A 94 -6.39 -8.17 -1.88
C SER A 94 -6.21 -8.62 -3.34
N LYS A 95 -6.33 -7.69 -4.29
CA LYS A 95 -6.20 -7.98 -5.74
C LYS A 95 -4.81 -8.51 -6.09
N MET A 96 -3.76 -7.91 -5.52
CA MET A 96 -2.39 -8.37 -5.73
C MET A 96 -2.17 -9.78 -5.16
N PHE A 97 -2.63 -10.03 -3.94
CA PHE A 97 -2.44 -11.34 -3.32
C PHE A 97 -3.24 -12.42 -4.02
N ASP A 98 -4.39 -12.09 -4.59
CA ASP A 98 -5.19 -13.04 -5.37
C ASP A 98 -4.40 -13.60 -6.57
N GLN A 99 -3.62 -12.75 -7.24
CA GLN A 99 -2.77 -13.13 -8.38
C GLN A 99 -1.55 -13.99 -7.98
N LEU A 100 -1.20 -14.04 -6.69
CA LEU A 100 -0.06 -14.78 -6.20
C LEU A 100 -0.41 -16.23 -5.86
N ASN A 101 0.55 -17.13 -6.10
CA ASN A 101 0.48 -18.48 -5.59
C ASN A 101 0.38 -18.47 -4.06
N VAL A 102 -0.64 -19.14 -3.52
CA VAL A 102 -0.95 -19.22 -2.08
C VAL A 102 0.28 -19.55 -1.23
N SER A 103 1.12 -20.48 -1.68
CA SER A 103 2.33 -20.92 -0.94
C SER A 103 3.40 -19.83 -0.79
N ARG A 104 3.35 -18.75 -1.56
CA ARG A 104 4.32 -17.65 -1.56
C ARG A 104 3.79 -16.37 -0.90
N ARG A 105 2.48 -16.27 -0.66
CA ARG A 105 1.85 -15.05 -0.13
C ARG A 105 2.52 -14.57 1.16
N GLN A 106 2.67 -15.45 2.16
CA GLN A 106 3.28 -15.07 3.43
C GLN A 106 4.73 -14.60 3.28
N MET A 107 5.49 -15.19 2.35
CA MET A 107 6.87 -14.79 2.10
C MET A 107 6.95 -13.32 1.66
N TYR A 108 6.05 -12.89 0.77
CA TYR A 108 5.98 -11.50 0.32
C TYR A 108 5.35 -10.57 1.35
N ALA A 109 4.31 -11.03 2.08
CA ALA A 109 3.70 -10.27 3.17
C ALA A 109 4.72 -9.84 4.25
N ASN A 110 5.76 -10.63 4.48
CA ASN A 110 6.85 -10.32 5.41
C ASN A 110 7.75 -9.13 4.98
N PHE A 111 7.59 -8.62 3.77
CA PHE A 111 8.34 -7.47 3.25
C PHE A 111 7.54 -6.18 3.19
N ILE A 112 6.21 -6.27 3.21
CA ILE A 112 5.32 -5.12 3.02
C ILE A 112 5.41 -4.18 4.22
N LYS A 113 5.67 -2.91 3.92
CA LYS A 113 5.71 -1.81 4.88
C LYS A 113 4.55 -0.85 4.69
N GLU A 114 4.15 -0.64 3.45
CA GLU A 114 3.03 0.24 3.10
C GLU A 114 2.12 -0.48 2.12
N ALA A 115 0.81 -0.32 2.29
CA ALA A 115 -0.18 -0.98 1.46
C ALA A 115 -1.41 -0.11 1.21
N VAL A 116 -2.03 -0.29 0.06
CA VAL A 116 -3.38 0.19 -0.23
C VAL A 116 -4.37 -0.92 0.10
N ILE A 117 -5.35 -0.62 0.95
CA ILE A 117 -6.51 -1.47 1.23
C ILE A 117 -7.74 -0.64 0.89
N ALA A 118 -8.46 -0.95 -0.18
CA ALA A 118 -9.66 -0.19 -0.53
C ALA A 118 -10.86 -0.58 0.35
N GLY A 119 -11.73 0.40 0.62
CA GLY A 119 -13.08 0.12 1.09
C GLY A 119 -13.86 -0.59 -0.01
N VAL A 120 -14.66 -1.60 0.37
CA VAL A 120 -15.43 -2.42 -0.56
C VAL A 120 -16.90 -2.54 -0.15
N PRO A 121 -17.80 -2.91 -1.08
CA PRO A 121 -19.17 -3.27 -0.75
C PRO A 121 -19.24 -4.46 0.24
N PRO A 122 -20.25 -4.53 1.13
CA PRO A 122 -20.39 -5.64 2.08
C PRO A 122 -20.54 -7.02 1.44
N ASP A 123 -21.12 -7.11 0.24
CA ASP A 123 -21.27 -8.36 -0.52
C ASP A 123 -19.95 -8.85 -1.14
N GLU A 124 -18.98 -7.96 -1.35
CA GLU A 124 -17.62 -8.29 -1.81
C GLU A 124 -16.63 -8.56 -0.66
N ALA A 125 -17.08 -8.46 0.61
CA ALA A 125 -16.22 -8.64 1.78
C ALA A 125 -15.48 -9.99 1.78
N PHE A 126 -16.18 -11.07 1.42
CA PHE A 126 -15.58 -12.42 1.38
C PHE A 126 -14.49 -12.53 0.31
N GLU A 127 -14.76 -12.02 -0.89
CA GLU A 127 -13.83 -12.08 -2.02
C GLU A 127 -12.55 -11.28 -1.74
N ASN A 128 -12.67 -10.18 -1.00
CA ASN A 128 -11.52 -9.36 -0.62
C ASN A 128 -10.76 -9.88 0.60
N ASP A 129 -11.41 -10.62 1.51
CA ASP A 129 -10.76 -11.25 2.65
C ASP A 129 -10.03 -12.55 2.30
N GLU A 130 -10.57 -13.35 1.36
CA GLU A 130 -10.04 -14.68 1.06
C GLU A 130 -8.56 -14.67 0.61
N PRO A 131 -8.09 -13.71 -0.21
CA PRO A 131 -6.69 -13.60 -0.58
C PRO A 131 -5.74 -13.34 0.61
N LEU A 132 -6.25 -12.65 1.64
CA LEU A 132 -5.51 -12.19 2.82
C LEU A 132 -5.60 -13.17 4.00
N LYS A 133 -6.50 -14.15 3.90
CA LYS A 133 -6.83 -15.07 4.96
C LYS A 133 -5.63 -15.88 5.44
N GLY A 134 -5.37 -15.78 6.74
CA GLY A 134 -4.26 -16.46 7.40
C GLY A 134 -2.89 -15.83 7.15
N LEU A 135 -2.83 -14.69 6.46
CA LEU A 135 -1.59 -13.93 6.29
C LEU A 135 -1.36 -13.00 7.47
N GLU A 136 -0.08 -12.79 7.75
CA GLU A 136 0.42 -11.82 8.73
C GLU A 136 1.29 -10.78 8.04
N PHE A 137 1.19 -9.52 8.48
CA PHE A 137 1.91 -8.39 7.88
C PHE A 137 2.85 -7.71 8.89
N PRO A 138 3.88 -8.42 9.40
CA PRO A 138 4.63 -8.02 10.59
C PRO A 138 5.42 -6.72 10.44
N LYS A 139 5.60 -6.20 9.22
CA LYS A 139 6.31 -4.95 8.93
C LYS A 139 5.42 -3.83 8.40
N LEU A 140 4.13 -4.10 8.17
CA LEU A 140 3.19 -3.12 7.64
C LEU A 140 2.95 -2.03 8.68
N GLU A 141 3.32 -0.80 8.35
CA GLU A 141 3.33 0.37 9.22
C GLU A 141 2.44 1.51 8.74
N SER A 142 2.14 1.58 7.44
CA SER A 142 1.26 2.57 6.83
C SER A 142 0.22 1.93 5.92
N VAL A 143 -1.01 2.44 5.96
CA VAL A 143 -2.09 2.02 5.06
C VAL A 143 -2.75 3.23 4.42
N ASP A 144 -2.95 3.16 3.12
CA ASP A 144 -3.84 4.05 2.37
C ASP A 144 -5.18 3.34 2.17
N LEU A 145 -6.27 4.01 2.53
CA LEU A 145 -7.65 3.54 2.51
C LEU A 145 -8.48 4.40 1.56
N PRO A 146 -8.41 4.14 0.24
CA PRO A 146 -9.31 4.77 -0.72
C PRO A 146 -10.72 4.20 -0.59
N LEU A 147 -11.69 5.09 -0.65
CA LEU A 147 -13.12 4.77 -0.60
C LEU A 147 -13.74 5.20 -1.93
N ALA A 148 -14.31 4.26 -2.68
CA ALA A 148 -14.99 4.53 -3.95
C ALA A 148 -16.24 5.42 -3.77
N GLY A 149 -16.93 5.27 -2.63
CA GLY A 149 -18.19 5.95 -2.31
C GLY A 149 -19.40 5.32 -3.03
N TRP A 150 -20.52 6.03 -3.06
CA TRP A 150 -21.77 5.62 -3.73
C TRP A 150 -22.39 4.30 -3.20
N GLY A 151 -22.09 3.92 -1.95
CA GLY A 151 -22.50 2.66 -1.35
C GLY A 151 -21.51 1.52 -1.58
N GLU A 152 -20.33 1.80 -2.15
CA GLU A 152 -19.32 0.79 -2.51
C GLU A 152 -18.16 0.71 -1.50
N SER A 153 -18.29 1.30 -0.31
CA SER A 153 -17.16 1.43 0.63
C SER A 153 -17.53 1.26 2.08
N GLU A 154 -18.36 0.26 2.40
CA GLU A 154 -18.83 0.01 3.77
C GLU A 154 -18.01 -1.02 4.55
N TYR A 155 -17.10 -1.75 3.89
CA TYR A 155 -16.29 -2.79 4.52
C TYR A 155 -14.79 -2.56 4.30
N ILE A 156 -13.98 -2.80 5.34
CA ILE A 156 -12.51 -2.81 5.24
C ILE A 156 -12.02 -4.27 5.31
N PRO A 157 -11.32 -4.77 4.28
CA PRO A 157 -10.71 -6.09 4.29
C PRO A 157 -9.81 -6.34 5.51
N ARG A 158 -9.89 -7.56 6.06
CA ARG A 158 -9.25 -7.90 7.34
C ARG A 158 -7.81 -8.36 7.14
N ILE A 159 -6.92 -7.68 7.83
CA ILE A 159 -5.51 -8.05 7.96
C ILE A 159 -5.16 -8.38 9.41
N ARG A 160 -4.03 -9.06 9.64
CA ARG A 160 -3.60 -9.50 10.96
C ARG A 160 -2.12 -9.25 11.19
N ASN A 161 -1.76 -9.19 12.48
CA ASN A 161 -0.38 -9.09 12.96
C ASN A 161 0.43 -8.04 12.19
N HIS A 162 -0.07 -6.80 12.20
CA HIS A 162 0.58 -5.64 11.59
C HIS A 162 1.01 -4.64 12.65
N GLN A 163 1.82 -3.67 12.23
CA GLN A 163 2.30 -2.57 13.06
C GLN A 163 1.83 -1.22 12.53
N VAL A 164 0.67 -1.19 11.86
CA VAL A 164 0.10 0.02 11.28
C VAL A 164 -0.04 1.10 12.34
N ARG A 165 0.64 2.23 12.10
CA ARG A 165 0.64 3.44 12.93
C ARG A 165 0.08 4.64 12.18
N THR A 166 0.09 4.59 10.85
CA THR A 166 -0.42 5.66 10.00
C THR A 166 -1.51 5.11 9.09
N LEU A 167 -2.64 5.80 9.06
CA LEU A 167 -3.76 5.51 8.16
C LEU A 167 -4.12 6.78 7.40
N ALA A 168 -4.07 6.73 6.08
CA ALA A 168 -4.56 7.79 5.23
C ALA A 168 -5.88 7.36 4.60
N ILE A 169 -6.94 8.14 4.77
CA ILE A 169 -8.28 7.87 4.27
C ILE A 169 -8.55 8.84 3.13
N ASP A 170 -8.83 8.30 1.95
CA ASP A 170 -9.25 9.07 0.78
C ASP A 170 -10.76 8.88 0.54
N PRO A 171 -11.60 9.86 0.89
CA PRO A 171 -13.05 9.80 0.68
C PRO A 171 -13.49 10.08 -0.77
N SER A 172 -12.55 10.24 -1.71
CA SER A 172 -12.80 10.49 -3.13
C SER A 172 -13.74 11.66 -3.41
N PHE A 173 -13.34 12.89 -3.08
CA PHE A 173 -14.12 14.08 -3.43
C PHE A 173 -13.65 14.70 -4.75
N ASP A 174 -14.61 15.06 -5.61
CA ASP A 174 -14.33 15.81 -6.84
C ASP A 174 -14.75 17.27 -6.68
N ILE A 175 -13.91 18.21 -7.09
CA ILE A 175 -14.19 19.66 -7.01
C ILE A 175 -15.09 20.15 -8.18
N TYR A 176 -15.19 19.38 -9.28
CA TYR A 176 -15.84 19.86 -10.52
C TYR A 176 -16.75 18.81 -11.18
N PRO A 177 -18.06 18.80 -10.84
CA PRO A 177 -18.71 19.59 -9.79
C PRO A 177 -18.34 19.07 -8.39
N ASP A 178 -18.52 19.89 -7.34
CA ASP A 178 -18.41 19.47 -5.93
C ASP A 178 -19.24 18.20 -5.68
N THR A 179 -18.55 17.06 -5.58
CA THR A 179 -19.13 15.73 -5.52
C THR A 179 -18.52 14.98 -4.35
N TYR A 180 -19.32 14.82 -3.30
CA TYR A 180 -19.01 13.94 -2.19
C TYR A 180 -19.45 12.55 -2.60
N ARG A 181 -18.50 11.64 -2.90
CA ARG A 181 -18.84 10.27 -3.28
C ARG A 181 -19.18 9.43 -2.06
N VAL A 182 -18.40 9.58 -1.00
CA VAL A 182 -18.63 8.89 0.28
C VAL A 182 -19.64 9.68 1.12
N MET A 183 -20.76 9.04 1.44
CA MET A 183 -21.82 9.61 2.26
C MET A 183 -21.55 9.39 3.77
N GLN A 184 -22.38 10.02 4.61
CA GLN A 184 -22.19 10.01 6.07
C GLN A 184 -22.27 8.60 6.70
N ASP A 185 -23.14 7.77 6.17
CA ASP A 185 -23.36 6.38 6.57
C ASP A 185 -22.17 5.50 6.17
N GLU A 186 -21.68 5.61 4.94
CA GLU A 186 -20.46 4.90 4.50
C GLU A 186 -19.25 5.27 5.37
N MET A 187 -19.00 6.57 5.51
CA MET A 187 -17.90 7.06 6.34
C MET A 187 -18.07 6.65 7.80
N GLY A 188 -19.31 6.67 8.31
CA GLY A 188 -19.64 6.16 9.64
C GLY A 188 -19.27 4.69 9.81
N SER A 189 -19.68 3.83 8.88
CA SER A 189 -19.36 2.39 8.86
C SER A 189 -17.85 2.13 8.80
N ILE A 190 -17.10 2.90 8.01
CA ILE A 190 -15.64 2.83 7.94
C ILE A 190 -14.99 3.23 9.27
N LEU A 191 -15.38 4.39 9.83
CA LEU A 191 -14.86 4.88 11.10
C LEU A 191 -15.15 3.92 12.27
N GLU A 192 -16.26 3.17 12.23
CA GLU A 192 -16.56 2.17 13.26
C GLU A 192 -15.64 0.95 13.22
N GLN A 193 -15.11 0.59 12.06
CA GLN A 193 -14.23 -0.57 11.88
C GLN A 193 -12.76 -0.28 12.20
N ILE A 194 -12.30 0.95 11.95
CA ILE A 194 -10.89 1.35 12.08
C ILE A 194 -10.28 0.94 13.42
N PRO A 195 -10.88 1.21 14.59
CA PRO A 195 -10.25 0.87 15.87
C PRO A 195 -10.08 -0.63 16.11
N ASP A 196 -10.89 -1.47 15.47
CA ASP A 196 -10.81 -2.93 15.62
C ASP A 196 -9.78 -3.54 14.67
N ILE A 197 -9.57 -2.93 13.50
CA ILE A 197 -8.58 -3.39 12.52
C ILE A 197 -7.21 -2.81 12.85
N PHE A 198 -7.13 -1.52 13.17
CA PHE A 198 -5.89 -0.79 13.41
C PHE A 198 -5.87 -0.20 14.83
N PRO A 199 -5.84 -1.03 15.89
CA PRO A 199 -5.97 -0.56 17.27
C PRO A 199 -4.80 0.31 17.75
N ASP A 200 -3.67 0.25 17.06
CA ASP A 200 -2.41 0.87 17.45
C ASP A 200 -2.06 2.15 16.66
N LEU A 201 -3.03 2.74 15.96
CA LEU A 201 -2.83 3.96 15.17
C LEU A 201 -2.31 5.12 16.03
N GLU A 202 -1.29 5.80 15.49
CA GLU A 202 -0.73 7.05 16.02
C GLU A 202 -1.18 8.27 15.20
N ASN A 203 -1.33 8.11 13.88
CA ASN A 203 -1.70 9.18 12.95
C ASN A 203 -2.82 8.71 12.02
N VAL A 204 -3.84 9.57 11.86
CA VAL A 204 -4.93 9.36 10.90
C VAL A 204 -5.06 10.62 10.05
N ASP A 205 -5.02 10.48 8.74
CA ASP A 205 -5.17 11.59 7.81
C ASP A 205 -6.39 11.37 6.93
N ILE A 206 -7.38 12.26 7.00
CA ILE A 206 -8.46 12.34 6.00
C ILE A 206 -7.99 13.33 4.94
N ILE A 207 -7.57 12.81 3.77
CA ILE A 207 -6.81 13.58 2.79
C ILE A 207 -7.69 14.58 2.04
N ASP A 208 -8.98 14.25 1.86
CA ASP A 208 -9.92 15.03 1.06
C ASP A 208 -11.21 15.38 1.82
N SER A 209 -12.14 16.07 1.16
CA SER A 209 -13.43 16.46 1.73
C SER A 209 -14.33 15.25 1.91
N CYS A 210 -14.95 15.12 3.08
CA CYS A 210 -15.91 14.06 3.35
C CYS A 210 -17.13 14.58 4.10
N LEU A 211 -18.24 13.86 3.94
CA LEU A 211 -19.42 14.03 4.78
C LEU A 211 -19.31 13.08 5.96
N VAL A 212 -19.45 13.61 7.17
CA VAL A 212 -19.37 12.79 8.39
C VAL A 212 -20.53 13.10 9.32
N ALA A 213 -21.11 12.06 9.91
CA ALA A 213 -22.13 12.22 10.94
C ALA A 213 -21.53 12.93 12.18
N PRO A 214 -22.29 13.82 12.85
CA PRO A 214 -21.80 14.50 14.05
C PRO A 214 -21.34 13.51 15.13
N GLY A 215 -20.12 13.68 15.63
CA GLY A 215 -19.56 12.84 16.69
C GLY A 215 -18.91 11.53 16.21
N ALA A 216 -19.01 11.18 14.92
CA ALA A 216 -18.47 9.90 14.44
C ALA A 216 -16.93 9.85 14.48
N ILE A 217 -16.27 10.95 14.14
CA ILE A 217 -14.81 11.07 14.26
C ILE A 217 -14.40 10.96 15.74
N GLU A 218 -15.05 11.71 16.62
CA GLU A 218 -14.77 11.69 18.06
C GLU A 218 -14.98 10.31 18.67
N LYS A 219 -16.02 9.58 18.22
CA LYS A 219 -16.27 8.19 18.64
C LYS A 219 -15.13 7.27 18.20
N CYS A 220 -14.63 7.41 16.97
CA CYS A 220 -13.47 6.67 16.48
C CYS A 220 -12.21 7.01 17.29
N GLU A 221 -11.89 8.29 17.46
CA GLU A 221 -10.75 8.79 18.24
C GLU A 221 -10.75 8.23 19.68
N SER A 222 -11.92 8.21 20.33
CA SER A 222 -12.05 7.72 21.70
C SER A 222 -11.69 6.24 21.89
N ARG A 223 -11.65 5.46 20.79
CA ARG A 223 -11.31 4.04 20.77
C ARG A 223 -9.86 3.78 20.35
N LEU A 224 -9.08 4.80 20.01
CA LEU A 224 -7.69 4.70 19.56
C LEU A 224 -6.73 5.24 20.65
N PRO A 225 -6.29 4.40 21.61
CA PRO A 225 -5.56 4.85 22.79
C PRO A 225 -4.15 5.40 22.50
N LYS A 226 -3.59 5.10 21.32
CA LYS A 226 -2.25 5.55 20.89
C LYS A 226 -2.30 6.75 19.94
N LEU A 227 -3.50 7.22 19.59
CA LEU A 227 -3.68 8.31 18.62
C LEU A 227 -3.04 9.59 19.15
N ARG A 228 -2.15 10.17 18.35
CA ARG A 228 -1.47 11.44 18.62
C ARG A 228 -2.02 12.57 17.77
N TYR A 229 -2.38 12.25 16.54
CA TYR A 229 -2.80 13.22 15.55
C TYR A 229 -3.90 12.66 14.66
N ILE A 230 -4.87 13.52 14.35
CA ILE A 230 -5.88 13.27 13.33
C ILE A 230 -6.07 14.54 12.49
N ASN A 231 -5.72 14.46 11.21
CA ASN A 231 -6.12 15.46 10.25
C ASN A 231 -7.55 15.14 9.81
N ARG A 232 -8.49 15.98 10.22
CA ARG A 232 -9.91 15.79 9.89
C ARG A 232 -10.26 16.25 8.47
N GLY A 233 -9.29 16.77 7.71
CA GLY A 233 -9.54 17.36 6.39
C GLY A 233 -10.61 18.46 6.42
N PRO A 234 -11.14 18.89 5.26
CA PRO A 234 -12.36 19.68 5.19
C PRO A 234 -13.60 18.80 5.41
N ALA A 235 -13.66 18.06 6.52
CA ALA A 235 -14.85 17.29 6.89
C ALA A 235 -16.04 18.21 7.13
N ILE A 236 -17.12 18.01 6.37
CA ILE A 236 -18.36 18.75 6.51
C ILE A 236 -19.30 17.96 7.41
N VAL A 237 -19.49 18.46 8.63
CA VAL A 237 -20.46 17.94 9.59
C VAL A 237 -21.83 18.55 9.25
N GLY A 238 -22.76 17.73 8.75
CA GLY A 238 -24.08 18.18 8.36
C GLY A 238 -25.21 17.39 9.02
N ASN A 239 -26.19 18.09 9.59
CA ASN A 239 -27.47 17.48 9.94
C ASN A 239 -28.37 17.53 8.69
N GLY A 240 -28.44 16.43 7.92
CA GLY A 240 -29.44 16.31 6.83
C GLY A 240 -28.90 16.07 5.42
N TYR A 241 -27.68 15.58 5.25
CA TYR A 241 -27.29 15.00 3.96
C TYR A 241 -27.99 13.64 3.79
N PRO A 242 -28.51 13.32 2.58
CA PRO A 242 -29.17 12.05 2.34
C PRO A 242 -28.17 10.90 2.54
N ALA A 243 -28.64 9.80 3.16
CA ALA A 243 -27.89 8.55 3.19
C ALA A 243 -27.59 8.07 1.76
N SER A 244 -26.52 7.29 1.59
CA SER A 244 -26.25 6.56 0.34
C SER A 244 -27.54 5.87 -0.11
N ARG A 245 -27.92 6.07 -1.37
CA ARG A 245 -29.09 5.37 -1.91
C ARG A 245 -28.72 3.89 -2.06
N THR A 246 -29.28 3.05 -1.20
CA THR A 246 -29.40 1.59 -1.40
C THR A 246 -30.20 1.27 -2.65
#